data_AF-A0A7C2J735-F1
#
_entry.id   AF-A0A7C2J735-F1
#
_cell.length_a   1.000
_cell.length_b   1.000
_cell.length_c   1.000
_cell.angle_alpha   90.00
_cell.angle_beta   90.00
_cell.angle_gamma   90.00
#
_symmetry.space_group_name_H-M   'P 1'
#
loop_
_entity.id
_entity.type
_entity.pdbx_description
1 polymer ?
#
loop_
_entity_poly.entity_id
_entity_poly.type
_entity_poly.pdbx_seq_one_letter_code
_entity_poly.pdbx_strand_id
1 'polypeptide(L)'
;MLTQVSRYGHVLKVPVEGATARVTAHFWSEGSALAGTLKNGCDGFELELDIRSTAPATDIARLVRVAEEACYVRNSLLEPVPVALRPLLNGEPLG
;
A
#
# COMPACT_ATOMS: atom_id res chain seq x y z
N MET A 1 1.54 4.88 2.15
CA MET A 1 1.21 6.26 1.73
C MET A 1 1.44 7.29 2.83
N LEU A 2 0.72 7.27 3.97
CA LEU A 2 0.91 8.27 5.03
C LEU A 2 2.35 8.41 5.54
N THR A 3 3.06 7.28 5.72
CA THR A 3 4.49 7.27 6.08
C THR A 3 5.34 8.03 5.07
N GLN A 4 5.06 7.89 3.77
CA GLN A 4 5.80 8.57 2.72
C GLN A 4 5.44 10.05 2.63
N VAL A 5 4.17 10.42 2.84
CA VAL A 5 3.73 11.82 2.96
C VAL A 5 4.48 12.52 4.10
N SER A 6 4.56 11.89 5.28
CA SER A 6 5.31 12.45 6.42
C SER A 6 6.81 12.56 6.13
N ARG A 7 7.43 11.47 5.66
CA ARG A 7 8.87 11.42 5.36
C ARG A 7 9.26 12.47 4.32
N TYR A 8 8.58 12.49 3.18
CA TYR A 8 8.92 13.39 2.09
C TYR A 8 8.42 14.81 2.32
N GLY A 9 7.41 15.04 3.16
CA GLY A 9 7.06 16.38 3.64
C GLY A 9 8.26 17.03 4.33
N HIS A 10 8.93 16.28 5.22
CA HIS A 10 10.14 16.76 5.89
C HIS A 10 11.34 16.96 4.94
N VAL A 11 11.55 16.04 3.98
CA VAL A 11 12.65 16.14 3.00
C VAL A 11 12.45 17.33 2.07
N LEU A 12 11.23 17.51 1.57
CA LEU A 12 10.87 18.56 0.62
C LEU A 12 10.58 19.92 1.29
N LYS A 13 10.65 19.99 2.62
CA LYS A 13 10.33 21.17 3.44
C LYS A 13 8.91 21.69 3.21
N VAL A 14 7.97 20.77 2.98
CA VAL A 14 6.54 21.07 2.85
C VAL A 14 5.88 20.85 4.21
N PRO A 15 5.28 21.90 4.82
CA PRO A 15 4.61 21.76 6.11
C PRO A 15 3.37 20.87 5.97
N VAL A 16 3.27 19.82 6.77
CA VAL A 16 2.08 18.95 6.85
C VAL A 16 1.59 18.95 8.29
N GLU A 17 0.39 19.46 8.52
CA GLU A 17 -0.20 19.61 9.85
C GLU A 17 -1.01 18.37 10.24
N GLY A 18 -1.49 17.63 9.25
CA GLY A 18 -2.16 16.35 9.41
C GLY A 18 -2.43 15.72 8.07
N ALA A 19 -2.52 14.39 8.06
CA ALA A 19 -2.95 13.65 6.89
C ALA A 19 -3.78 12.43 7.33
N THR A 20 -4.87 12.17 6.61
CA THR A 20 -5.70 10.98 6.79
C THR A 20 -5.83 10.27 5.44
N ALA A 21 -5.90 8.95 5.48
CA ALA A 21 -6.08 8.14 4.30
C ALA A 21 -7.28 7.20 4.51
N ARG A 22 -8.21 7.18 3.56
CA ARG A 22 -9.25 6.16 3.46
C ARG A 22 -8.84 5.20 2.34
N VAL A 23 -8.84 3.91 2.65
CA VAL A 23 -8.53 2.85 1.68
C VAL A 23 -9.73 1.93 1.59
N THR A 24 -10.25 1.75 0.38
CA THR A 24 -11.27 0.75 0.05
C THR A 24 -10.60 -0.33 -0.79
N ALA A 25 -10.82 -1.60 -0.47
CA ALA A 25 -10.24 -2.73 -1.18
C ALA A 25 -11.33 -3.72 -1.58
N HIS A 26 -11.26 -4.21 -2.81
CA HIS A 26 -12.23 -5.16 -3.36
C HIS A 26 -11.57 -6.52 -3.50
N PHE A 27 -12.01 -7.48 -2.69
CA PHE A 27 -11.48 -8.84 -2.66
C PHE A 27 -12.58 -9.84 -3.02
N TRP A 28 -12.19 -10.95 -3.61
CA TRP A 28 -13.06 -12.08 -3.87
C TRP A 28 -12.44 -13.39 -3.41
N SER A 29 -13.31 -14.37 -3.17
CA SER A 29 -12.94 -15.72 -2.77
C SER A 29 -13.92 -16.72 -3.39
N GLU A 30 -13.40 -17.85 -3.84
CA GLU A 30 -14.18 -18.97 -4.36
C GLU A 30 -13.59 -20.32 -3.90
N GLY A 31 -14.37 -21.39 -4.03
CA GLY A 31 -13.94 -22.75 -3.69
C GLY A 31 -14.20 -23.14 -2.23
N SER A 32 -13.49 -24.19 -1.77
CA SER A 32 -13.67 -24.75 -0.42
C SER A 32 -12.32 -25.03 0.25
N ALA A 33 -12.21 -24.59 1.50
CA ALA A 33 -11.04 -24.86 2.34
C ALA A 33 -10.87 -26.36 2.59
N LEU A 34 -11.97 -27.06 2.89
CA LEU A 34 -11.96 -28.50 3.16
C LEU A 34 -11.60 -29.32 1.92
N ALA A 35 -12.00 -28.84 0.74
CA ALA A 35 -11.70 -29.51 -0.53
C ALA A 35 -10.34 -29.11 -1.13
N GLY A 36 -9.62 -28.16 -0.54
CA GLY A 36 -8.33 -27.68 -1.07
C GLY A 36 -8.45 -26.88 -2.38
N THR A 37 -9.61 -26.28 -2.67
CA THR A 37 -9.89 -25.59 -3.94
C THR A 37 -9.98 -24.07 -3.80
N LEU A 38 -9.60 -23.52 -2.64
CA LEU A 38 -9.66 -22.08 -2.40
C LEU A 38 -8.85 -21.30 -3.44
N LYS A 39 -9.49 -20.29 -4.02
CA LYS A 39 -8.85 -19.25 -4.81
C LYS A 39 -9.35 -17.90 -4.31
N ASN A 40 -8.43 -16.95 -4.21
CA ASN A 40 -8.72 -15.59 -3.79
C ASN A 40 -8.05 -14.62 -4.76
N GLY A 41 -8.60 -13.43 -4.85
CA GLY A 41 -7.98 -12.34 -5.59
C GLY A 41 -8.39 -10.98 -5.05
N CYS A 42 -7.82 -9.95 -5.67
CA CYS A 42 -8.11 -8.56 -5.39
C CYS A 42 -8.34 -7.84 -6.72
N ASP A 43 -9.49 -7.22 -6.88
CA ASP A 43 -9.86 -6.50 -8.10
C ASP A 43 -9.33 -5.07 -8.10
N GLY A 44 -9.02 -4.51 -6.93
CA GLY A 44 -8.39 -3.20 -6.83
C GLY A 44 -8.47 -2.56 -5.45
N PHE A 45 -7.80 -1.42 -5.38
CA PHE A 45 -7.79 -0.52 -4.22
C PHE A 45 -8.13 0.90 -4.66
N GLU A 46 -8.95 1.56 -3.87
CA GLU A 46 -9.21 3.00 -3.98
C GLU A 46 -8.60 3.68 -2.76
N LEU A 47 -7.88 4.78 -2.99
CA LEU A 47 -7.24 5.55 -1.94
C LEU A 47 -7.67 7.01 -2.03
N GLU A 48 -8.22 7.52 -0.94
CA GLU A 48 -8.48 8.94 -0.75
C GLU A 48 -7.52 9.47 0.31
N LEU A 49 -6.78 10.53 -0.03
CA LEU A 49 -5.79 11.15 0.83
C LEU A 49 -6.20 12.60 1.11
N ASP A 50 -6.48 12.90 2.37
CA ASP A 50 -6.78 14.25 2.85
C ASP A 50 -5.57 14.78 3.61
N ILE A 51 -5.06 15.94 3.21
CA ILE A 51 -3.87 16.59 3.77
C ILE A 51 -4.24 18.00 4.21
N ARG A 52 -3.96 18.32 5.46
CA ARG A 52 -4.02 19.68 6.00
C ARG A 52 -2.64 20.32 5.96
N SER A 53 -2.54 21.46 5.30
CA SER A 53 -1.29 22.18 5.11
C SER A 53 -1.56 23.65 4.75
N THR A 54 -0.62 24.51 5.12
CA THR A 54 -0.55 25.92 4.70
C THR A 54 0.32 26.13 3.45
N ALA A 55 0.91 25.07 2.89
CA ALA A 55 1.75 25.15 1.70
C ALA A 55 0.93 25.44 0.43
N PRO A 56 1.56 26.01 -0.62
CA PRO A 56 0.94 26.10 -1.94
C PRO A 56 0.49 24.73 -2.47
N ALA A 57 -0.66 24.69 -3.16
CA ALA A 57 -1.21 23.45 -3.72
C ALA A 57 -0.23 22.73 -4.66
N THR A 58 0.61 23.48 -5.38
CA THR A 58 1.66 22.93 -6.25
C THR A 58 2.72 22.13 -5.48
N ASP A 59 3.08 22.58 -4.27
CA ASP A 59 4.03 21.87 -3.41
C ASP A 59 3.40 20.60 -2.82
N ILE A 60 2.12 20.66 -2.47
CA ILE A 60 1.37 19.48 -2.02
C ILE A 60 1.22 18.45 -3.15
N ALA A 61 0.88 18.88 -4.37
CA ALA A 61 0.81 17.98 -5.52
C ALA A 61 2.16 17.29 -5.79
N ARG A 62 3.26 18.05 -5.70
CA ARG A 62 4.62 17.51 -5.83
C ARG A 62 4.94 16.51 -4.72
N LEU A 63 4.58 16.82 -3.47
CA LEU A 63 4.76 15.93 -2.33
C LEU A 63 3.98 14.62 -2.52
N VAL A 64 2.71 14.70 -2.91
CA VAL A 64 1.85 13.52 -3.13
C VAL A 64 2.45 12.62 -4.19
N ARG A 65 2.87 13.17 -5.33
CA ARG A 65 3.53 12.40 -6.40
C ARG A 65 4.78 11.68 -5.90
N VAL A 66 5.66 12.38 -5.19
CA VAL A 66 6.88 11.75 -4.63
C VAL A 66 6.53 10.67 -3.61
N ALA A 67 5.54 10.91 -2.75
CA ALA A 67 5.10 9.94 -1.75
C ALA A 67 4.48 8.69 -2.39
N GLU A 68 3.78 8.85 -3.51
CA GLU A 68 3.19 7.78 -4.32
C GLU A 68 4.28 6.93 -4.99
N GLU A 69 5.22 7.57 -5.68
CA GLU A 69 6.37 6.92 -6.33
C GLU A 69 7.27 6.20 -5.32
N ALA A 70 7.36 6.69 -4.09
CA ALA A 70 8.15 6.08 -3.01
C ALA A 70 7.36 5.04 -2.17
N CYS A 71 6.08 4.80 -2.45
CA CYS A 71 5.26 3.89 -1.66
C CYS A 71 5.50 2.43 -2.08
N TYR A 72 6.35 1.73 -1.31
CA TYR A 72 6.66 0.31 -1.54
C TYR A 72 5.42 -0.55 -1.79
N VAL A 73 4.42 -0.49 -0.90
CA VAL A 73 3.19 -1.29 -1.02
C VAL A 73 2.44 -0.99 -2.32
N ARG A 74 2.26 0.28 -2.66
CA ARG A 74 1.54 0.64 -3.90
C ARG A 74 2.28 0.10 -5.12
N ASN A 75 3.60 0.29 -5.18
CA ASN A 75 4.38 -0.15 -6.33
C ASN A 75 4.45 -1.69 -6.42
N SER A 76 4.45 -2.41 -5.30
CA SER A 76 4.33 -3.88 -5.29
C SER A 76 2.95 -4.40 -5.71
N LEU A 77 1.91 -3.56 -5.69
CA LEU A 77 0.57 -3.91 -6.16
C LEU A 77 0.36 -3.63 -7.65
N LEU A 78 1.18 -2.75 -8.26
CA LEU A 78 1.04 -2.39 -9.68
C LEU A 78 1.58 -3.44 -10.64
N GLU A 79 2.58 -4.20 -10.22
CA GLU A 79 3.26 -5.20 -11.04
C GLU A 79 3.38 -6.52 -10.26
N PRO A 80 3.29 -7.69 -10.91
CA PRO A 80 3.52 -8.97 -10.25
C PRO A 80 4.92 -9.05 -9.64
N VAL A 81 5.01 -8.97 -8.32
CA VAL A 81 6.26 -9.22 -7.57
C VAL A 81 6.29 -10.68 -7.16
N PRO A 82 7.35 -11.46 -7.48
CA PRO A 82 7.47 -12.84 -7.03
C PRO A 82 7.44 -12.92 -5.50
N VAL A 83 6.55 -13.75 -4.96
CA VAL A 83 6.47 -14.09 -3.54
C VAL A 83 6.84 -15.55 -3.36
N ALA A 84 7.88 -15.83 -2.58
CA ALA A 84 8.30 -17.19 -2.25
C ALA A 84 7.87 -17.55 -0.82
N LEU A 85 7.25 -18.72 -0.67
CA LEU A 85 6.88 -19.28 0.61
C LEU A 85 7.76 -20.51 0.89
N ARG A 86 8.45 -20.52 2.04
CA ARG A 86 9.17 -21.69 2.56
C ARG A 86 8.52 -22.10 3.88
N PRO A 87 7.55 -23.02 3.86
CA PRO A 87 6.90 -23.45 5.09
C PRO A 87 7.86 -24.33 5.92
N LEU A 88 7.81 -24.18 7.24
CA LEU A 88 8.54 -25.01 8.20
C LEU A 88 7.54 -25.64 9.17
N LEU A 89 7.71 -26.92 9.48
CA LEU A 89 6.99 -27.63 10.52
C LEU A 89 7.96 -27.99 11.64
N ASN A 90 7.76 -27.39 12.81
CA ASN A 90 8.64 -27.55 13.99
C ASN A 90 10.12 -27.24 13.71
N GLY A 91 10.38 -26.23 12.87
CA GLY A 91 11.73 -25.81 12.48
C GLY A 91 12.31 -26.54 11.27
N GLU A 92 11.67 -27.63 10.82
CA GLU A 92 12.12 -28.39 9.66
C GLU A 92 11.35 -28.01 8.38
N PRO A 93 11.97 -28.04 7.19
CA PRO A 93 11.28 -27.77 5.94
C PRO A 93 10.03 -28.64 5.74
N LEU A 94 8.90 -27.99 5.46
CA LEU A 94 7.63 -28.65 5.16
C LEU A 94 7.45 -28.77 3.64
N GLY A 95 8.15 -29.71 3.00
CA GLY A 95 7.94 -30.06 1.59
C GLY A 95 8.44 -29.04 0.57
#